data_AF-A0A7C9HG32-F1
#
_entry.id   AF-A0A7C9HG32-F1
#
_cell.length_a   1.000
_cell.length_b   1.000
_cell.length_c   1.000
_cell.angle_alpha   90.00
_cell.angle_beta   90.00
_cell.angle_gamma   90.00
#
_symmetry.space_group_name_H-M   'P 1'
#
loop_
_entity.id
_entity.type
_entity.pdbx_description
1 polymer ?
#
loop_
_entity_poly.entity_id
_entity_poly.type
_entity_poly.pdbx_seq_one_letter_code
_entity_poly.pdbx_strand_id
1 'polypeptide(L)'
;MTNTPDGGYRPSRRDVLRPVEYVGGAAIAAVFTAFIVLFGTRDWTITLITLGGVFIIVLMVLALLSMAVKPNTGEHGDGTGGDPERRPGGDSAH
;
A
#
# COMPACT_ATOMS: atom_id res chain seq x y z
N MET A 1 -32.98 -14.26 -9.81
CA MET A 1 -31.54 -14.35 -10.08
C MET A 1 -30.82 -14.76 -8.80
N THR A 2 -29.99 -15.79 -8.87
CA THR A 2 -29.20 -16.36 -7.77
C THR A 2 -27.97 -15.49 -7.51
N ASN A 3 -27.81 -14.98 -6.29
CA ASN A 3 -26.56 -14.38 -5.85
C ASN A 3 -25.53 -15.51 -5.66
N THR A 4 -24.57 -15.62 -6.58
CA THR A 4 -23.41 -16.50 -6.44
C THR A 4 -22.33 -15.73 -5.67
N PRO A 5 -21.82 -16.22 -4.53
CA PRO A 5 -20.72 -15.57 -3.83
C PRO A 5 -19.43 -15.81 -4.61
N ASP A 6 -18.89 -14.77 -5.23
CA ASP A 6 -17.64 -14.84 -5.96
C ASP A 6 -16.49 -15.18 -5.01
N GLY A 7 -15.67 -16.15 -5.43
CA GLY A 7 -14.62 -16.77 -4.62
C GLY A 7 -13.70 -15.75 -3.95
N GLY A 8 -13.56 -15.89 -2.64
CA GLY A 8 -12.84 -14.94 -1.79
C GLY A 8 -11.42 -14.66 -2.27
N TYR A 9 -11.13 -13.38 -2.52
CA TYR A 9 -9.78 -12.85 -2.69
C TYR A 9 -8.94 -13.28 -1.47
N ARG A 10 -8.05 -14.27 -1.66
CA ARG A 10 -7.11 -14.71 -0.64
C ARG A 10 -5.78 -14.03 -0.93
N PRO A 11 -5.46 -12.89 -0.28
CA PRO A 11 -4.22 -12.18 -0.53
C PRO A 11 -3.03 -13.13 -0.31
N SER A 12 -2.08 -13.11 -1.25
CA SER A 12 -0.86 -13.88 -1.10
C SER A 12 -0.11 -13.34 0.11
N ARG A 13 0.58 -14.21 0.86
CA ARG A 13 1.36 -13.79 2.04
C ARG A 13 2.31 -12.62 1.73
N ARG A 14 2.81 -12.55 0.50
CA ARG A 14 3.67 -11.45 0.01
C ARG A 14 2.94 -10.12 -0.09
N ASP A 15 1.65 -10.12 -0.42
CA ASP A 15 0.83 -8.91 -0.49
C ASP A 15 0.58 -8.31 0.89
N VAL A 16 0.42 -9.19 1.89
CA VAL A 16 0.26 -8.80 3.30
C VAL A 16 1.58 -8.33 3.93
N LEU A 17 2.73 -8.72 3.37
CA LEU A 17 4.06 -8.39 3.91
C LEU A 17 4.63 -7.07 3.39
N ARG A 18 4.14 -6.53 2.26
CA ARG A 18 4.60 -5.22 1.74
C ARG A 18 4.55 -4.08 2.76
N PRO A 19 3.50 -3.93 3.61
CA PRO A 19 3.48 -2.92 4.67
C PRO A 19 4.60 -3.09 5.72
N VAL A 20 5.00 -4.34 5.99
CA VAL A 20 6.04 -4.65 6.98
C VAL A 20 7.41 -4.14 6.52
N GLU A 21 7.66 -4.10 5.22
CA GLU A 21 8.92 -3.56 4.66
C GLU A 21 9.09 -2.07 4.98
N TYR A 22 8.02 -1.27 4.89
CA TYR A 22 8.07 0.15 5.27
C TYR A 22 8.34 0.36 6.76
N VAL A 23 7.72 -0.46 7.61
CA VAL A 23 7.94 -0.43 9.06
C VAL A 23 9.38 -0.82 9.41
N GLY A 24 9.90 -1.87 8.76
CA GLY A 24 11.29 -2.31 8.91
C GLY A 24 12.29 -1.23 8.50
N GLY A 25 12.09 -0.61 7.33
CA GLY A 25 12.94 0.49 6.84
C GLY A 25 12.93 1.70 7.79
N ALA A 26 11.76 2.11 8.26
CA ALA A 26 11.64 3.20 9.23
C ALA A 26 12.34 2.89 10.57
N ALA A 27 12.24 1.65 11.05
CA ALA A 27 12.90 1.23 12.29
C ALA A 27 14.43 1.29 12.16
N ILE A 28 14.98 0.81 11.03
CA ILE A 28 16.42 0.87 10.76
C ILE A 28 16.91 2.31 10.73
N ALA A 29 16.21 3.20 10.03
CA ALA A 29 16.56 4.62 9.97
C ALA A 29 16.53 5.27 11.36
N ALA A 30 15.47 5.03 12.12
CA ALA A 30 15.31 5.58 13.47
C ALA A 30 16.40 5.10 14.43
N VAL A 31 16.72 3.80 14.40
CA VAL A 31 17.80 3.22 15.23
C VAL A 31 19.15 3.83 14.86
N PHE A 32 19.45 3.98 13.57
CA PHE A 32 20.69 4.60 13.12
C PHE A 32 20.80 6.06 13.60
N THR A 33 19.74 6.85 13.46
CA THR A 33 19.71 8.23 13.97
C THR A 33 19.86 8.28 15.49
N ALA A 34 19.12 7.44 16.23
CA ALA A 34 19.20 7.38 17.69
C ALA A 34 20.59 6.95 18.17
N PHE A 35 21.26 6.06 17.43
CA PHE A 35 22.63 5.68 17.70
C PHE A 35 23.58 6.88 17.62
N ILE A 36 23.53 7.66 16.53
CA ILE A 36 24.32 8.90 16.40
C ILE A 36 24.05 9.87 17.56
N VAL A 37 22.78 10.06 17.90
CA VAL A 37 22.36 10.93 19.01
C VAL A 37 22.93 10.45 20.34
N LEU A 38 22.83 9.15 20.64
CA LEU A 38 23.34 8.58 21.89
C LEU A 38 24.85 8.81 22.05
N PHE A 39 25.64 8.66 20.98
CA PHE A 39 27.08 8.90 21.02
C PHE A 39 27.43 10.39 21.09
N GLY A 40 26.63 11.25 20.47
CA GLY A 40 26.85 12.70 20.47
C GLY A 40 26.43 13.39 21.77
N THR A 41 25.34 12.95 22.39
CA THR A 41 24.77 13.59 23.59
C THR A 41 25.05 12.84 24.88
N ARG A 42 25.22 11.52 24.82
CA ARG A 42 25.24 10.61 25.98
C ARG A 42 24.03 10.75 26.92
N ASP A 43 22.91 11.23 26.38
CA ASP A 43 21.66 11.43 27.13
C ASP A 43 20.58 10.47 26.62
N TRP A 44 20.21 9.51 27.48
CA TRP A 44 19.20 8.50 27.19
C TRP A 44 17.80 9.07 26.95
N THR A 45 17.45 10.17 27.62
CA THR A 45 16.13 10.82 27.47
C THR A 45 15.99 11.38 26.06
N ILE A 46 17.00 12.13 25.61
CA ILE A 46 17.02 12.71 24.26
C ILE A 46 17.07 11.60 23.21
N THR A 47 17.87 10.55 23.43
CA THR A 47 17.95 9.41 22.52
C THR A 47 16.60 8.71 22.34
N LEU A 48 15.88 8.41 23.42
CA LEU A 48 14.60 7.69 23.34
C LEU A 48 13.51 8.53 22.66
N ILE A 49 13.45 9.82 22.98
CA ILE A 49 12.51 10.75 22.33
C ILE A 49 12.84 10.85 20.83
N THR A 50 14.12 10.95 20.48
CA THR A 50 14.54 11.04 19.08
C THR A 50 14.29 9.76 18.32
N LEU A 51 14.54 8.59 18.93
CA LEU A 51 14.22 7.28 18.34
C LEU A 51 12.74 7.20 17.97
N GLY A 52 11.85 7.52 18.91
CA GLY A 52 10.41 7.52 18.68
C GLY A 52 9.97 8.58 17.65
N GLY A 53 10.47 9.80 17.79
CA GLY A 53 10.10 10.91 16.91
C GLY A 53 10.51 10.69 15.45
N VAL A 54 11.76 10.28 15.22
CA VAL A 54 12.27 10.00 13.86
C VAL A 54 11.53 8.83 13.24
N PHE A 55 11.27 7.76 14.01
CA PHE A 55 10.50 6.62 13.52
C PHE A 55 9.12 7.04 12.98
N ILE A 56 8.38 7.84 13.74
CA ILE A 56 7.06 8.34 13.34
C ILE A 56 7.18 9.24 12.10
N ILE A 57 8.14 10.16 12.07
CA ILE A 57 8.34 11.06 10.93
C ILE A 57 8.62 10.26 9.65
N VAL A 58 9.49 9.26 9.69
CA VAL A 58 9.79 8.43 8.53
C VAL A 58 8.57 7.64 8.08
N LEU A 59 7.81 7.05 9.01
CA LEU A 59 6.55 6.38 8.68
C LEU A 59 5.54 7.32 8.04
N MET A 60 5.40 8.54 8.57
CA MET A 60 4.52 9.55 7.99
C MET A 60 4.94 9.88 6.57
N VAL A 61 6.23 10.12 6.33
CA VAL A 61 6.74 10.41 4.98
C VAL A 61 6.45 9.23 4.04
N LEU A 62 6.77 7.99 4.44
CA LEU A 62 6.51 6.81 3.62
C LEU A 62 5.01 6.60 3.35
N ALA A 63 4.16 6.85 4.34
CA ALA A 63 2.71 6.77 4.19
C ALA A 63 2.18 7.83 3.22
N LEU A 64 2.66 9.07 3.35
CA LEU A 64 2.30 10.17 2.46
C LEU A 64 2.77 9.90 1.02
N LEU A 65 3.99 9.39 0.86
CA LEU A 65 4.51 8.96 -0.44
C LEU A 65 3.68 7.81 -1.02
N SER A 66 3.27 6.85 -0.19
CA SER A 66 2.42 5.74 -0.62
C SER A 66 1.04 6.19 -1.08
N MET A 67 0.49 7.29 -0.54
CA MET A 67 -0.75 7.88 -1.05
C MET A 67 -0.54 8.73 -2.30
N ALA A 68 0.62 9.37 -2.43
CA ALA A 68 0.96 10.21 -3.58
C ALA A 68 1.20 9.38 -4.86
N VAL A 69 1.74 8.17 -4.73
CA VAL A 69 1.98 7.28 -5.88
C VAL A 69 0.66 6.63 -6.29
N LYS A 70 0.11 7.05 -7.43
CA LYS A 70 -1.03 6.37 -8.04
C LYS A 70 -0.58 4.96 -8.47
N PRO A 71 -1.24 3.89 -8.02
CA PRO A 71 -0.89 2.55 -8.46
C PRO A 71 -1.05 2.49 -9.98
N ASN A 72 0.02 2.14 -10.70
CA ASN A 72 -0.09 1.84 -12.12
C ASN A 72 -0.84 0.50 -12.21
N THR A 73 -2.11 0.56 -12.56
CA THR A 73 -3.00 -0.58 -12.74
C THR A 73 -2.52 -1.42 -13.92
N GLY A 74 -1.55 -2.30 -13.68
CA GLY A 74 -1.39 -3.53 -14.43
C GLY A 74 -1.82 -4.66 -13.50
N GLU A 75 -2.80 -5.46 -13.91
CA GLU A 75 -3.37 -6.59 -13.17
C GLU A 75 -4.52 -6.27 -12.18
N HIS A 76 -5.53 -5.52 -12.64
CA HIS A 76 -6.91 -5.86 -12.28
C HIS A 76 -7.53 -6.52 -13.52
N GLY A 77 -8.04 -7.74 -13.32
CA GLY A 77 -8.45 -8.68 -14.35
C GLY A 77 -9.26 -8.02 -15.47
N ASP A 78 -8.82 -8.30 -16.70
CA ASP A 78 -9.67 -8.69 -17.83
C ASP A 78 -11.17 -8.36 -17.76
N GLY A 79 -11.48 -7.07 -17.65
CA GLY A 79 -12.64 -6.50 -18.30
C GLY A 79 -12.43 -6.50 -19.82
N THR A 80 -12.22 -7.68 -20.42
CA THR A 80 -12.43 -7.87 -21.85
C THR A 80 -13.92 -7.65 -22.07
N GLY A 81 -14.31 -6.40 -22.28
CA GLY A 81 -15.57 -6.03 -22.92
C GLY A 81 -15.51 -6.48 -24.37
N GLY A 82 -15.41 -7.78 -24.59
CA GLY A 82 -15.82 -8.44 -25.81
C GLY A 82 -17.34 -8.53 -25.76
N ASP A 83 -18.01 -7.70 -26.55
CA ASP A 83 -18.57 -8.23 -27.79
C ASP A 83 -19.19 -7.08 -28.62
N PRO A 84 -18.64 -6.78 -29.81
CA PRO A 84 -19.41 -6.14 -30.87
C PRO A 84 -20.47 -7.16 -31.35
N GLU A 85 -21.69 -6.72 -31.67
CA GLU A 85 -22.84 -7.55 -32.07
C GLU A 85 -23.58 -8.32 -30.96
N ARG A 86 -24.60 -7.67 -30.38
CA ARG A 86 -25.89 -8.33 -30.13
C ARG A 86 -27.02 -7.32 -29.99
N ARG A 87 -27.69 -7.03 -31.11
CA ARG A 87 -29.13 -7.29 -31.15
C ARG A 87 -29.61 -7.62 -32.58
N PRO A 88 -30.20 -8.82 -32.77
CA PRO A 88 -30.95 -9.18 -33.97
C PRO A 88 -32.28 -8.43 -34.02
N GLY A 89 -32.87 -8.38 -35.22
CA GLY A 89 -33.92 -7.45 -35.60
C GLY A 89 -35.25 -7.47 -34.84
N GLY A 90 -36.00 -6.40 -35.13
CA GLY A 90 -37.40 -6.13 -34.82
C GLY A 90 -37.67 -4.71 -35.36
N ASP A 91 -37.87 -4.56 -36.66
CA ASP A 91 -39.19 -4.58 -37.32
C ASP A 91 -40.16 -3.56 -36.73
N SER A 92 -40.39 -2.46 -37.47
CA SER A 92 -41.73 -1.96 -37.79
C SER A 92 -41.63 -0.63 -38.57
N ALA A 93 -42.26 -0.64 -39.74
CA ALA A 93 -42.58 0.50 -40.59
C ALA A 93 -43.13 1.73 -39.82
N HIS A 94 -42.76 2.93 -40.27
CA HIS A 94 -43.65 3.99 -40.76
C HIS A 94 -42.86 5.25 -41.12
#